data_AF-A0A383B494-F1
#
_entry.id   AF-A0A383B494-F1
#
_cell.length_a   1.000
_cell.length_b   1.000
_cell.length_c   1.000
_cell.angle_alpha   90.00
_cell.angle_beta   90.00
_cell.angle_gamma   90.00
#
_symmetry.space_group_name_H-M   'P 1'
#
loop_
_entity.id
_entity.type
_entity.pdbx_description
1 polymer ?
#
loop_
_entity_poly.entity_id
_entity_poly.type
_entity_poly.pdbx_seq_one_letter_code
_entity_poly.pdbx_strand_id
1 'polypeptide(L)'
;MPHGPVADLVGLARLAEDLGCCRCWVYDEGLATRDVYVTMTAVVLATSTIRVGTGITNPYSRHPGTTASAIATIDELSGQRAFVGLGAGGGMTLGPMGIERRRPVAAVE
;
A
#
# COMPACT_ATOMS: atom_id res chain seq x y z
N MET A 1 -13.01 -3.40 2.03
CA MET A 1 -13.87 -2.31 1.52
C MET A 1 -13.06 -1.02 1.47
N PRO A 2 -12.90 -0.36 0.32
CA PRO A 2 -12.13 0.89 0.19
C PRO A 2 -12.51 1.98 1.20
N HIS A 3 -13.76 1.95 1.66
CA HIS A 3 -14.32 2.90 2.61
C HIS A 3 -14.51 2.34 4.04
N GLY A 4 -14.22 1.06 4.30
CA GLY A 4 -14.37 0.44 5.63
C GLY A 4 -13.23 0.84 6.59
N PRO A 5 -13.48 0.98 7.90
CA PRO A 5 -12.44 1.30 8.89
C PRO A 5 -11.17 0.44 8.75
N VAL A 6 -10.02 0.97 9.19
CA VAL A 6 -8.74 0.23 9.20
C VAL A 6 -8.86 -1.09 9.98
N ALA A 7 -9.67 -1.12 11.04
CA ALA A 7 -9.94 -2.32 11.82
C ALA A 7 -10.55 -3.46 10.99
N ASP A 8 -11.42 -3.15 10.03
CA ASP A 8 -12.02 -4.16 9.15
C ASP A 8 -10.97 -4.75 8.20
N LEU A 9 -10.07 -3.91 7.69
CA LEU A 9 -8.96 -4.36 6.84
C LEU A 9 -7.99 -5.26 7.61
N VAL A 10 -7.71 -4.92 8.87
CA VAL A 10 -6.92 -5.76 9.77
C VAL A 10 -7.61 -7.11 10.01
N GLY A 11 -8.93 -7.10 10.28
CA GLY A 11 -9.71 -8.33 10.45
C GLY A 11 -9.69 -9.23 9.22
N LEU A 12 -9.85 -8.64 8.03
CA LEU A 12 -9.76 -9.38 6.76
C LEU A 12 -8.36 -9.91 6.49
N ALA A 13 -7.31 -9.17 6.83
CA ALA A 13 -5.93 -9.62 6.65
C ALA A 13 -5.58 -10.79 7.57
N ARG A 14 -6.05 -10.77 8.82
CA ARG A 14 -5.94 -11.91 9.75
C ARG A 14 -6.67 -13.14 9.23
N LEU A 15 -7.93 -12.97 8.80
CA LEU A 15 -8.69 -14.06 8.22
C LEU A 15 -8.00 -14.63 6.97
N ALA A 16 -7.45 -13.77 6.10
CA ALA A 16 -6.71 -14.22 4.93
C ALA A 16 -5.45 -15.02 5.32
N GLU A 17 -4.70 -14.58 6.34
CA GLU A 17 -3.56 -15.31 6.90
C GLU A 17 -3.98 -16.69 7.43
N ASP A 18 -5.05 -16.76 8.24
CA ASP A 18 -5.57 -18.00 8.80
C ASP A 18 -6.04 -18.99 7.70
N LEU A 19 -6.51 -18.46 6.57
CA LEU A 19 -6.90 -19.23 5.39
C LEU A 19 -5.70 -19.63 4.50
N GLY A 20 -4.47 -19.27 4.88
CA GLY A 20 -3.25 -19.63 4.16
C GLY A 20 -2.94 -18.75 2.95
N CYS A 21 -3.55 -17.55 2.84
CA CYS A 21 -3.20 -16.61 1.79
C CYS A 21 -1.77 -16.09 2.01
N CYS A 22 -0.99 -16.02 0.93
CA CYS A 22 0.42 -15.63 1.01
C CYS A 22 0.67 -14.12 1.00
N ARG A 23 -0.30 -13.31 0.51
CA ARG A 23 -0.15 -11.87 0.33
C ARG A 23 -1.44 -11.12 0.63
N CYS A 24 -1.30 -9.99 1.32
CA CYS A 24 -2.30 -8.95 1.50
C CYS A 24 -1.88 -7.73 0.69
N TRP A 25 -2.71 -7.33 -0.26
CA TRP A 25 -2.50 -6.14 -1.09
C TRP A 25 -3.38 -4.99 -0.57
N VAL A 26 -2.75 -3.86 -0.22
CA VAL A 26 -3.44 -2.67 0.27
C VAL A 26 -3.48 -1.62 -0.84
N TYR A 27 -4.68 -1.25 -1.26
CA TYR A 27 -4.89 -0.27 -2.33
C TYR A 27 -4.46 1.15 -1.90
N ASP A 28 -3.92 1.91 -2.84
CA ASP A 28 -3.53 3.31 -2.68
C ASP A 28 -4.30 4.18 -3.69
N GLU A 29 -5.49 4.64 -3.29
CA GLU A 29 -6.36 5.49 -4.11
C GLU A 29 -6.32 6.95 -3.66
N GLY A 30 -5.21 7.36 -3.06
CA GLY A 30 -4.99 8.74 -2.59
C GLY A 30 -6.09 9.18 -1.63
N LEU A 31 -6.80 10.26 -1.99
CA LEU A 31 -7.80 10.89 -1.13
C LEU A 31 -9.10 10.08 -0.96
N ALA A 32 -9.33 9.05 -1.77
CA ALA A 32 -10.53 8.22 -1.68
C ALA A 32 -10.45 7.15 -0.57
N THR A 33 -9.25 6.89 -0.05
CA THR A 33 -8.96 5.79 0.87
C THR A 33 -8.10 6.26 2.04
N ARG A 34 -7.84 5.37 3.01
CA ARG A 34 -6.90 5.67 4.10
C ARG A 34 -5.49 5.65 3.55
N ASP A 35 -4.56 6.31 4.26
CA ASP A 35 -3.15 6.25 3.88
C ASP A 35 -2.68 4.79 3.84
N VAL A 36 -2.10 4.41 2.70
CA VAL A 36 -1.71 3.03 2.41
C VAL A 36 -0.62 2.53 3.37
N TYR A 37 0.36 3.37 3.73
CA TYR A 37 1.47 2.98 4.59
C TYR A 37 1.04 2.87 6.05
N VAL A 38 0.20 3.78 6.53
CA VAL A 38 -0.42 3.67 7.87
C VAL A 38 -1.28 2.41 7.97
N THR A 39 -2.06 2.11 6.92
CA THR A 39 -2.88 0.90 6.87
C THR A 39 -2.03 -0.37 6.83
N MET A 40 -0.96 -0.38 6.02
CA MET A 40 0.01 -1.48 6.00
C MET A 40 0.64 -1.70 7.38
N THR A 41 1.06 -0.64 8.07
CA THR A 41 1.59 -0.72 9.44
C THR A 41 0.60 -1.40 10.39
N ALA A 42 -0.67 -1.02 10.35
CA ALA A 42 -1.70 -1.65 11.18
C ALA A 42 -1.86 -3.15 10.86
N VAL A 43 -1.80 -3.53 9.58
CA VAL A 43 -1.91 -4.94 9.16
C VAL A 43 -0.69 -5.75 9.58
N VAL A 44 0.53 -5.25 9.37
CA VAL A 44 1.74 -6.03 9.70
C VAL A 44 1.89 -6.25 11.21
N LEU A 45 1.47 -5.30 12.04
CA LEU A 45 1.47 -5.44 13.51
C LEU A 45 0.39 -6.43 14.01
N ALA A 46 -0.61 -6.71 13.19
CA ALA A 46 -1.72 -7.58 13.53
C ALA A 46 -1.61 -8.99 12.94
N THR A 47 -0.60 -9.25 12.11
CA THR A 47 -0.37 -10.50 11.38
C THR A 47 1.06 -11.01 11.59
N SER A 48 1.33 -12.26 11.26
CA SER A 48 2.57 -12.95 11.66
C SER A 48 3.39 -13.52 10.49
N THR A 49 2.75 -13.89 9.38
CA THR A 49 3.37 -14.63 8.27
C THR A 49 2.98 -14.10 6.90
N ILE A 50 1.77 -13.56 6.74
CA ILE A 50 1.30 -13.01 5.46
C ILE A 50 2.18 -11.83 5.06
N ARG A 51 2.55 -11.78 3.78
CA ARG A 51 3.28 -10.64 3.21
C ARG A 51 2.33 -9.50 2.93
N VAL A 52 2.74 -8.25 3.16
CA VAL A 52 1.87 -7.08 3.03
C VAL A 52 2.52 -6.05 2.13
N GLY A 53 1.78 -5.54 1.16
CA GLY A 53 2.34 -4.56 0.23
C GLY A 53 1.31 -3.69 -0.46
N THR A 54 1.79 -2.63 -1.08
CA THR A 54 0.96 -1.68 -1.84
C THR A 54 0.41 -2.37 -3.09
N GLY A 55 -0.89 -2.22 -3.36
CA GLY A 55 -1.58 -2.81 -4.51
C GLY A 55 -2.42 -1.80 -5.29
N ILE A 56 -1.83 -0.83 -5.99
CA ILE A 56 -0.40 -0.49 -6.08
C ILE A 56 -0.23 0.99 -5.72
N THR A 57 0.94 1.39 -5.22
CA THR A 57 1.29 2.82 -5.07
C THR A 57 1.83 3.37 -6.39
N ASN A 58 2.18 4.65 -6.41
CA ASN A 58 2.60 5.35 -7.61
C ASN A 58 3.75 6.34 -7.33
N PRO A 59 4.57 6.70 -8.34
CA PRO A 59 5.74 7.56 -8.15
C PRO A 59 5.39 9.07 -8.07
N TYR A 60 4.10 9.42 -8.14
CA TYR A 60 3.66 10.80 -8.28
C TYR A 60 3.10 11.39 -6.98
N SER A 61 2.32 10.62 -6.23
CA SER A 61 1.64 11.08 -5.01
C SER A 61 2.59 11.25 -3.82
N ARG A 62 3.76 10.61 -3.88
CA ARG A 62 4.78 10.63 -2.82
C ARG A 62 6.15 10.55 -3.45
N HIS A 63 7.11 11.32 -2.93
CA HIS A 63 8.49 11.28 -3.40
C HIS A 63 9.04 9.84 -3.32
N PRO A 64 9.70 9.30 -4.37
CA PRO A 64 10.17 7.91 -4.39
C PRO A 64 11.07 7.54 -3.20
N GLY A 65 11.94 8.47 -2.76
CA GLY A 65 12.75 8.26 -1.55
C GLY A 65 11.93 8.13 -0.26
N THR A 66 10.79 8.82 -0.17
CA THR A 66 9.87 8.69 0.97
C THR A 66 9.10 7.38 0.91
N THR A 67 8.69 6.94 -0.29
CA THR A 67 8.11 5.61 -0.51
C THR A 67 9.08 4.51 -0.11
N ALA A 68 10.34 4.58 -0.56
CA ALA A 68 11.38 3.62 -0.21
C ALA A 68 11.63 3.57 1.31
N SER A 69 11.74 4.74 1.96
CA SER A 69 11.90 4.84 3.40
C SER A 69 10.72 4.21 4.16
N ALA A 70 9.48 4.54 3.78
CA ALA A 70 8.28 3.97 4.40
C ALA A 70 8.20 2.44 4.25
N ILE A 71 8.49 1.91 3.06
CA ILE A 71 8.52 0.47 2.84
C ILE A 71 9.61 -0.20 3.68
N ALA A 72 10.82 0.36 3.73
CA ALA A 72 11.91 -0.18 4.54
C ALA A 72 11.55 -0.22 6.03
N THR A 73 10.92 0.84 6.56
CA THR A 73 10.43 0.86 7.94
C THR A 73 9.37 -0.20 8.20
N ILE A 74 8.41 -0.38 7.29
CA ILE A 74 7.38 -1.42 7.43
C ILE A 74 8.00 -2.82 7.31
N ASP A 75 9.02 -2.98 6.46
CA ASP A 75 9.74 -4.23 6.31
C ASP A 75 10.44 -4.64 7.60
N GLU A 76 11.12 -3.70 8.26
CA GLU A 76 11.70 -3.89 9.60
C GLU A 76 10.64 -4.28 10.63
N LEU A 77 9.53 -3.52 10.72
CA LEU A 77 8.44 -3.79 11.66
C LEU A 77 7.77 -5.15 11.43
N SER A 78 7.72 -5.59 10.18
CA SER A 78 7.02 -6.82 9.79
C SER A 78 7.89 -8.08 9.87
N GLY A 79 9.22 -7.94 10.02
CA GLY A 79 10.15 -9.05 9.93
C GLY A 79 10.35 -9.54 8.48
N GLN A 80 10.63 -8.62 7.56
CA GLN A 80 10.88 -8.91 6.13
C GLN A 80 9.67 -9.43 5.34
N ARG A 81 8.46 -8.97 5.72
CA ARG A 81 7.20 -9.33 5.06
C ARG A 81 6.65 -8.21 4.17
N ALA A 82 7.28 -7.03 4.14
CA ALA A 82 6.79 -5.94 3.33
C ALA A 82 7.21 -6.11 1.87
N PHE A 83 6.39 -5.60 0.94
CA PHE A 83 6.78 -5.46 -0.46
C PHE A 83 6.11 -4.23 -1.07
N VAL A 84 6.63 -3.78 -2.20
CA VAL A 84 6.08 -2.64 -2.95
C VAL A 84 5.52 -3.11 -4.27
N GLY A 85 4.22 -2.87 -4.49
CA GLY A 85 3.65 -2.81 -5.83
C GLY A 85 3.64 -1.36 -6.29
N LEU A 86 4.33 -1.08 -7.39
CA LEU A 86 4.45 0.24 -8.00
C LEU A 86 3.82 0.23 -9.39
N GLY A 87 3.11 1.29 -9.76
CA GLY A 87 2.69 1.49 -11.14
C GLY A 87 2.41 2.92 -11.51
N ALA A 88 1.89 3.11 -12.71
CA ALA A 88 1.79 4.42 -13.36
C ALA A 88 0.84 5.41 -12.68
N GLY A 89 0.02 4.98 -11.71
CA GLY A 89 -1.01 5.79 -11.10
C GLY A 89 -2.24 6.00 -11.99
N GLY A 90 -3.41 6.05 -11.34
CA GLY A 90 -4.70 6.24 -11.99
C GLY A 90 -5.16 7.70 -11.99
N GLY A 91 -6.00 8.08 -12.96
CA GLY A 91 -6.61 9.41 -13.00
C GLY A 91 -7.53 9.68 -11.80
N MET A 92 -8.17 8.64 -11.26
CA MET A 92 -9.01 8.73 -10.05
C MET A 92 -8.21 9.14 -8.81
N THR A 93 -6.94 8.72 -8.73
CA THR A 93 -6.03 9.07 -7.64
C THR A 93 -5.39 10.44 -7.87
N LEU A 94 -4.78 10.63 -9.05
CA LEU A 94 -3.93 11.79 -9.33
C LEU A 94 -4.72 13.06 -9.67
N GLY A 95 -5.87 12.91 -10.35
CA GLY A 95 -6.72 14.03 -10.77
C GLY A 95 -7.20 14.88 -9.60
N PRO A 96 -7.81 14.31 -8.53
CA PRO A 96 -8.21 15.06 -7.35
C PRO A 96 -7.06 15.77 -6.61
N MET A 97 -5.83 15.29 -6.76
CA MET A 97 -4.63 15.93 -6.20
C MET A 97 -4.03 17.00 -7.12
N GLY A 98 -4.61 17.21 -8.32
CA GLY A 98 -4.07 18.13 -9.31
C GLY A 98 -2.72 17.69 -9.89
N ILE A 99 -2.41 16.39 -9.83
CA ILE A 99 -1.12 15.85 -10.28
C ILE A 99 -1.23 15.36 -11.72
N GLU A 100 -0.37 15.90 -12.59
CA GLU A 100 -0.27 15.48 -13.99
C GLU A 100 0.59 14.22 -14.12
N ARG A 101 0.03 13.17 -14.77
CA ARG A 101 0.73 11.91 -15.02
C ARG A 101 1.70 12.01 -16.21
N ARG A 102 2.86 12.61 -15.99
CA ARG A 102 3.90 12.82 -17.02
C ARG A 102 4.81 11.59 -17.17
N ARG A 103 4.97 11.11 -18.41
CA ARG A 103 5.89 10.01 -18.79
C ARG A 103 5.74 8.74 -17.91
N PRO A 104 4.55 8.12 -17.88
CA PRO A 104 4.21 7.04 -16.94
C PRO A 104 5.10 5.80 -16.96
N VAL A 105 5.69 5.46 -18.10
CA VAL A 105 6.62 4.32 -18.17
C VAL A 105 7.93 4.68 -17.46
N ALA A 106 8.58 5.76 -17.89
CA ALA A 106 9.84 6.22 -17.32
C ALA A 106 9.76 6.64 -15.83
N ALA A 107 8.56 6.93 -15.33
CA ALA A 107 8.36 7.25 -13.91
C ALA A 107 8.34 6.00 -13.00
N VAL A 108 8.11 4.81 -13.58
CA VAL A 108 7.97 3.54 -12.85
C VAL A 108 9.17 2.60 -13.07
N GLU A 109 9.94 2.82 -14.14
CA GLU A 109 11.25 2.19 -14.38
C GLU A 109 12.29 2.59 -13.32
#